data_AF-A0A099EWT3-F1
#
_entry.id   AF-A0A099EWT3-F1
#
_cell.length_a   1.000
_cell.length_b   1.000
_cell.length_c   1.000
_cell.angle_alpha   90.00
_cell.angle_beta   90.00
_cell.angle_gamma   90.00
#
_symmetry.space_group_name_H-M   'P 1'
#
loop_
_entity.id
_entity.type
_entity.pdbx_description
1 polymer ?
#
loop_
_entity_poly.entity_id
_entity_poly.type
_entity_poly.pdbx_seq_one_letter_code
_entity_poly.pdbx_strand_id
1 'polypeptide(L)'
;PACIVGDRFRHAEFTEAMDKAGVGRVPFIYRGFGWKDGSEDIERFRRALFDGEIKGAPSLLLRSAMSDAIVLNDPAGNAKLAKARSLGRIDAAAATVLAVAQGQRMLAAPTKKRRVAWA
;
A
#
# COMPACT_ATOMS: atom_id res chain seq x y z
N PRO A 1 -8.03 -2.34 13.48
CA PRO A 1 -8.29 -3.56 12.68
C PRO A 1 -7.15 -3.82 11.67
N ALA A 2 -6.68 -5.06 11.53
CA ALA A 2 -5.66 -5.42 10.54
C ALA A 2 -6.31 -5.68 9.16
N CYS A 3 -5.58 -5.42 8.07
CA CYS A 3 -6.02 -5.69 6.70
C CYS A 3 -4.82 -6.10 5.83
N ILE A 4 -5.11 -6.74 4.71
CA ILE A 4 -4.13 -7.00 3.65
C ILE A 4 -4.35 -5.95 2.57
N VAL A 5 -3.26 -5.43 2.01
CA VAL A 5 -3.29 -4.51 0.87
C VAL A 5 -2.49 -5.08 -0.27
N GLY A 6 -2.89 -4.78 -1.49
CA GLY A 6 -2.21 -5.28 -2.68
C GLY A 6 -2.77 -4.66 -3.95
N ASP A 7 -2.18 -5.05 -5.07
CA ASP A 7 -2.71 -4.67 -6.37
C ASP A 7 -4.02 -5.42 -6.69
N ARG A 8 -4.75 -4.97 -7.71
CA ARG A 8 -6.04 -5.56 -8.11
C ARG A 8 -5.89 -6.76 -9.07
N PHE A 9 -4.70 -7.06 -9.56
CA PHE A 9 -4.49 -8.13 -10.52
C PHE A 9 -4.86 -9.47 -9.87
N ARG A 10 -5.73 -10.23 -10.54
CA ARG A 10 -6.21 -11.52 -10.05
C ARG A 10 -6.82 -11.47 -8.63
N HIS A 11 -7.56 -10.41 -8.34
CA HIS A 11 -8.25 -10.23 -7.05
C HIS A 11 -9.14 -11.43 -6.69
N ALA A 12 -9.90 -11.97 -7.66
CA ALA A 12 -10.81 -13.09 -7.39
C ALA A 12 -10.03 -14.34 -6.93
N GLU A 13 -8.95 -14.68 -7.62
CA GLU A 13 -8.09 -15.80 -7.25
C GLU A 13 -7.42 -15.58 -5.89
N PHE A 14 -7.02 -14.34 -5.60
CA PHE A 14 -6.43 -14.00 -4.30
C PHE A 14 -7.44 -14.13 -3.15
N THR A 15 -8.67 -13.64 -3.32
CA THR A 15 -9.74 -13.78 -2.32
C THR A 15 -10.09 -15.25 -2.08
N GLU A 16 -10.23 -16.06 -3.14
CA GLU A 16 -10.47 -17.49 -3.01
C GLU A 16 -9.32 -18.20 -2.25
N ALA A 17 -8.07 -17.82 -2.54
CA ALA A 17 -6.91 -18.35 -1.82
C ALA A 17 -6.91 -17.94 -0.34
N MET A 18 -7.34 -16.72 -0.01
CA MET A 18 -7.49 -16.27 1.38
C MET A 18 -8.54 -17.07 2.13
N ASP A 19 -9.68 -17.36 1.50
CA ASP A 19 -10.75 -18.17 2.09
C ASP A 19 -10.24 -19.59 2.37
N LYS A 20 -9.60 -20.21 1.38
CA LYS A 20 -8.97 -21.55 1.52
C LYS A 20 -7.90 -21.59 2.60
N ALA A 21 -7.15 -20.50 2.79
CA ALA A 21 -6.13 -20.38 3.82
C ALA A 21 -6.70 -20.05 5.22
N GLY A 22 -8.02 -19.93 5.37
CA GLY A 22 -8.67 -19.63 6.65
C GLY A 22 -8.51 -18.18 7.12
N VAL A 23 -8.08 -17.28 6.22
CA VAL A 23 -7.86 -15.84 6.51
C VAL A 23 -8.86 -14.94 5.79
N GLY A 24 -9.92 -15.50 5.19
CA GLY A 24 -10.98 -14.75 4.49
C GLY A 24 -11.65 -13.63 5.29
N ARG A 25 -11.65 -13.73 6.64
CA ARG A 25 -12.15 -12.67 7.52
C ARG A 25 -11.30 -11.39 7.54
N VAL A 26 -10.05 -11.46 7.06
CA VAL A 26 -9.15 -10.32 6.99
C VAL A 26 -9.52 -9.50 5.75
N PRO A 27 -9.86 -8.21 5.87
CA PRO A 27 -10.21 -7.41 4.70
C PRO A 27 -9.02 -7.31 3.74
N PHE A 28 -9.27 -7.57 2.45
CA PHE A 28 -8.34 -7.25 1.37
C PHE A 28 -8.71 -5.90 0.74
N ILE A 29 -7.81 -4.93 0.85
CA ILE A 29 -7.98 -3.59 0.30
C ILE A 29 -7.09 -3.48 -0.94
N TYR A 30 -7.68 -3.64 -2.12
CA TYR A 30 -6.94 -3.51 -3.37
C TYR A 30 -6.70 -2.05 -3.75
N ARG A 31 -5.62 -1.80 -4.49
CA ARG A 31 -5.25 -0.50 -5.05
C ARG A 31 -4.81 -0.64 -6.50
N GLY A 32 -5.07 0.38 -7.31
CA GLY A 32 -4.51 0.47 -8.66
C GLY A 32 -3.07 1.00 -8.66
N PHE A 33 -2.22 0.45 -9.52
CA PHE A 33 -0.87 1.00 -9.79
C PHE A 33 -0.88 2.03 -10.94
N GLY A 34 -2.04 2.61 -11.22
CA GLY A 34 -2.19 3.73 -12.16
C GLY A 34 -2.02 5.09 -11.46
N TRP A 35 -2.18 6.16 -12.22
CA TRP A 35 -2.04 7.54 -11.74
C TRP A 35 -3.04 7.90 -10.62
N LYS A 36 -4.27 7.38 -10.68
CA LYS A 36 -5.34 7.72 -9.73
C LYS A 36 -5.00 7.33 -8.29
N ASP A 37 -4.81 6.03 -8.06
CA ASP A 37 -4.55 5.49 -6.72
C ASP A 37 -3.07 5.63 -6.34
N GLY A 38 -2.17 5.40 -7.30
CA GLY A 38 -0.72 5.43 -7.09
C GLY A 38 -0.21 6.80 -6.65
N SER A 39 -0.78 7.89 -7.16
CA SER A 39 -0.37 9.25 -6.77
C SER A 39 -0.64 9.49 -5.29
N GLU A 40 -1.82 9.11 -4.81
CA GLU A 40 -2.18 9.22 -3.39
C GLU A 40 -1.30 8.32 -2.50
N ASP A 41 -1.07 7.07 -2.93
CA ASP A 41 -0.28 6.10 -2.17
C ASP A 41 1.19 6.55 -2.03
N ILE A 42 1.79 7.05 -3.10
CA ILE A 42 3.16 7.59 -3.10
C ILE A 42 3.25 8.82 -2.19
N GLU A 43 2.27 9.73 -2.26
CA GLU A 43 2.31 10.95 -1.46
C GLU A 43 2.19 10.66 0.04
N ARG A 44 1.30 9.73 0.43
CA ARG A 44 1.19 9.29 1.83
C ARG A 44 2.45 8.61 2.32
N PHE A 45 3.05 7.75 1.51
CA PHE A 45 4.33 7.11 1.83
C PHE A 45 5.44 8.15 2.02
N ARG A 46 5.55 9.12 1.09
CA ARG A 46 6.56 10.18 1.13
C ARG A 46 6.44 11.03 2.39
N ARG A 47 5.22 11.41 2.76
CA ARG A 47 4.94 12.17 3.99
C ARG A 47 5.34 11.38 5.24
N ALA A 48 4.87 10.13 5.38
CA ALA A 48 5.21 9.29 6.52
C ALA A 48 6.72 9.01 6.63
N LEU A 49 7.41 8.91 5.49
CA LEU A 49 8.87 8.78 5.44
C LEU A 49 9.57 10.03 5.96
N PHE A 50 9.12 11.21 5.51
CA PHE A 50 9.69 12.50 5.91
C PHE A 50 9.45 12.80 7.39
N ASP A 51 8.27 12.43 7.90
CA ASP A 51 7.88 12.60 9.29
C ASP A 51 8.55 11.56 10.24
N GLY A 52 9.33 10.62 9.69
CA GLY A 52 10.06 9.62 10.47
C GLY A 52 9.16 8.53 11.09
N GLU A 53 7.96 8.34 10.55
CA GLU A 53 6.95 7.42 11.10
C GLU A 53 7.15 5.97 10.62
N ILE A 54 8.00 5.77 9.60
CA ILE A 54 8.26 4.45 9.02
C ILE A 54 9.41 3.76 9.75
N LYS A 55 9.15 2.58 10.29
CA LYS A 55 10.16 1.69 10.87
C LYS A 55 10.19 0.38 10.09
N GLY A 56 11.40 -0.09 9.77
CA GLY A 56 11.61 -1.37 9.08
C GLY A 56 12.89 -2.04 9.54
N ALA A 57 12.94 -3.36 9.43
CA ALA A 57 14.17 -4.11 9.64
C ALA A 57 15.11 -3.91 8.43
N PRO A 58 16.44 -3.86 8.63
CA PRO A 58 17.39 -3.85 7.53
C PRO A 58 17.17 -5.04 6.59
N SER A 59 16.98 -4.76 5.30
CA SER A 59 16.73 -5.79 4.28
C SER A 59 17.42 -5.43 2.96
N LEU A 60 18.26 -6.34 2.47
CA LEU A 60 18.93 -6.19 1.17
C LEU A 60 17.92 -6.25 0.01
N LEU A 61 16.88 -7.09 0.13
CA LEU A 61 15.82 -7.19 -0.87
C LEU A 61 15.03 -5.89 -0.97
N LEU A 62 14.64 -5.31 0.17
CA LEU A 62 13.92 -4.05 0.18
C LEU A 62 14.80 -2.90 -0.36
N ARG A 63 16.08 -2.89 0.03
CA ARG A 63 17.04 -1.90 -0.49
C ARG A 63 17.20 -2.00 -2.01
N SER A 64 17.36 -3.21 -2.54
CA SER A 64 17.45 -3.44 -3.99
C SER A 64 16.16 -3.00 -4.70
N ALA A 65 15.00 -3.38 -4.16
CA ALA A 65 13.70 -3.01 -4.75
C ALA A 65 13.47 -1.50 -4.74
N MET A 66 13.84 -0.81 -3.66
CA MET A 66 13.77 0.65 -3.60
C MET A 66 14.76 1.32 -4.55
N SER A 67 15.96 0.76 -4.72
CA SER A 67 16.95 1.28 -5.68
C SER A 67 16.50 1.14 -7.15
N ASP A 68 15.69 0.12 -7.46
CA ASP A 68 15.12 -0.09 -8.79
C ASP A 68 13.78 0.65 -9.00
N ALA A 69 13.21 1.24 -7.95
CA ALA A 69 11.94 1.94 -8.03
C ALA A 69 12.14 3.42 -8.40
N ILE A 70 11.41 3.87 -9.41
CA ILE A 70 11.33 5.28 -9.82
C ILE A 70 9.90 5.78 -9.73
N VAL A 71 9.73 7.09 -9.65
CA VAL A 71 8.43 7.75 -9.76
C VAL A 71 8.36 8.45 -11.11
N LEU A 72 7.35 8.10 -11.90
CA LEU A 72 6.97 8.86 -13.08
C LEU A 72 5.91 9.89 -12.67
N ASN A 73 5.95 11.06 -13.30
CA ASN A 73 4.95 12.10 -13.13
C ASN A 73 4.26 12.36 -14.47
N ASP A 74 2.93 12.42 -14.47
CA ASP A 74 2.19 12.85 -15.64
C ASP A 74 2.16 14.40 -15.75
N PRO A 75 1.71 14.98 -16.88
CA PRO A 75 1.62 16.44 -17.02
C PRO A 75 0.68 17.15 -16.03
N ALA A 76 -0.21 16.40 -15.37
CA ALA A 76 -1.10 16.93 -14.32
C ALA A 76 -0.48 16.83 -12.91
N GLY A 77 0.75 16.32 -12.81
CA GLY A 77 1.48 16.17 -11.55
C GLY A 77 1.11 14.91 -10.75
N ASN A 78 0.37 13.96 -11.34
CA ASN A 78 0.10 12.70 -10.67
C ASN A 78 1.34 11.81 -10.69
N ALA A 79 1.66 11.22 -9.55
CA ALA A 79 2.78 10.29 -9.41
C ALA A 79 2.35 8.85 -9.68
N LYS A 80 3.27 8.05 -10.24
CA LYS A 80 3.12 6.60 -10.40
C LYS A 80 4.45 5.90 -10.19
N LEU A 81 4.42 4.77 -9.48
CA LEU A 81 5.59 3.93 -9.27
C LEU A 81 5.88 3.14 -10.54
N ALA A 82 7.14 3.14 -10.97
CA ALA A 82 7.63 2.36 -12.09
C ALA A 82 9.00 1.76 -11.78
N LYS A 83 9.45 0.84 -12.63
CA LYS A 83 10.78 0.26 -12.56
C LYS A 83 11.77 1.11 -13.35
N ALA A 84 12.95 1.33 -12.79
CA ALA A 84 14.06 2.03 -13.45
C ALA A 84 14.56 1.27 -14.69
N ARG A 85 14.53 -0.06 -14.62
CA ARG A 85 15.12 -0.96 -15.62
C ARG A 85 14.22 -2.16 -15.87
N SER A 86 14.35 -2.77 -17.05
CA SER A 86 13.47 -3.86 -17.50
C SER A 86 13.49 -5.09 -16.57
N LEU A 87 14.66 -5.44 -16.04
CA LEU A 87 14.86 -6.56 -15.12
C LEU A 87 14.78 -6.18 -13.63
N GLY A 88 14.44 -4.92 -13.32
CA GLY A 88 14.30 -4.46 -11.94
C GLY A 88 13.08 -5.09 -11.26
N ARG A 89 13.22 -5.42 -9.98
CA ARG A 89 12.17 -6.07 -9.16
C ARG A 89 11.74 -5.11 -8.06
N ILE A 90 10.55 -4.52 -8.21
CA ILE A 90 10.06 -3.47 -7.30
C ILE A 90 8.90 -3.93 -6.41
N ASP A 91 8.54 -5.21 -6.42
CA ASP A 91 7.36 -5.72 -5.72
C ASP A 91 7.41 -5.43 -4.21
N ALA A 92 8.58 -5.57 -3.60
CA ALA A 92 8.78 -5.22 -2.19
C ALA A 92 8.61 -3.72 -1.93
N ALA A 93 9.05 -2.85 -2.85
CA ALA A 93 8.88 -1.41 -2.74
C ALA A 93 7.40 -1.02 -2.90
N ALA A 94 6.76 -1.58 -3.93
CA ALA A 94 5.33 -1.44 -4.21
C ALA A 94 4.46 -1.85 -3.02
N ALA A 95 4.69 -3.04 -2.46
CA ALA A 95 3.97 -3.52 -1.28
C ALA A 95 4.19 -2.63 -0.05
N THR A 96 5.42 -2.13 0.14
CA THR A 96 5.74 -1.21 1.25
C THR A 96 4.98 0.12 1.12
N VAL A 97 4.95 0.71 -0.08
CA VAL A 97 4.21 1.95 -0.36
C VAL A 97 2.73 1.78 -0.03
N LEU A 98 2.10 0.68 -0.49
CA LEU A 98 0.69 0.41 -0.21
C LEU A 98 0.43 0.20 1.28
N ALA A 99 1.28 -0.57 1.97
CA ALA A 99 1.12 -0.87 3.39
C ALA A 99 1.18 0.41 4.24
N VAL A 100 2.18 1.26 4.00
CA VAL A 100 2.31 2.53 4.71
C VAL A 100 1.17 3.47 4.38
N ALA A 101 0.80 3.62 3.09
CA ALA A 101 -0.28 4.49 2.69
C ALA A 101 -1.62 4.08 3.32
N GLN A 102 -1.92 2.78 3.37
CA GLN A 102 -3.11 2.29 4.06
C GLN A 102 -3.03 2.48 5.58
N GLY A 103 -1.85 2.27 6.18
CA GLY A 103 -1.62 2.58 7.59
C GLY A 103 -1.96 4.03 7.92
N GLN A 104 -1.52 4.98 7.08
CA GLN A 104 -1.86 6.40 7.21
C GLN A 104 -3.37 6.67 7.07
N ARG A 105 -4.06 6.00 6.14
CA ARG A 105 -5.52 6.11 6.02
C ARG A 105 -6.24 5.59 7.27
N MET A 106 -5.74 4.50 7.85
CA MET A 106 -6.30 3.93 9.07
C MET A 106 -6.09 4.84 10.29
N LEU A 107 -4.93 5.50 10.39
CA LEU A 107 -4.65 6.49 11.44
C LEU A 107 -5.52 7.74 11.30
N ALA A 108 -5.78 8.18 10.06
CA ALA A 108 -6.63 9.34 9.79
C ALA A 108 -8.14 9.05 9.88
N ALA A 109 -8.55 7.77 9.96
CA ALA A 109 -9.95 7.40 9.98
C ALA A 109 -10.64 7.89 11.28
N PRO A 110 -11.82 8.52 11.20
CA PRO A 110 -12.51 9.02 12.38
C PRO A 110 -12.92 7.86 13.30
N THR A 111 -12.58 7.97 14.59
CA THR A 111 -13.03 7.00 15.59
C THR A 111 -14.54 7.16 15.79
N LYS A 112 -15.35 6.19 15.33
CA LYS A 112 -16.79 6.17 15.63
C LYS A 112 -16.97 5.97 17.15
N LYS A 113 -17.40 7.01 17.86
CA LYS A 113 -17.91 6.88 19.23
C LYS A 113 -19.14 5.98 19.18
N ARG A 114 -19.14 4.85 19.90
CA ARG A 114 -20.35 4.01 20.03
C ARG A 114 -21.44 4.89 20.63
N ARG A 115 -22.59 4.99 19.95
CA ARG A 115 -23.79 5.58 20.55
C ARG A 115 -24.14 4.71 21.76
N VAL A 116 -24.25 5.34 22.93
CA VAL A 116 -24.74 4.68 24.14
C VAL A 116 -26.15 4.20 23.80
N ALA A 117 -26.37 2.89 23.82
CA ALA A 117 -27.70 2.33 23.75
C ALA A 117 -28.32 2.57 25.12
N TRP A 118 -29.29 3.48 25.20
CA TRP A 118 -30.12 3.61 26.38
C TRP A 118 -31.04 2.37 26.42
N ALA A 119 -30.94 1.61 27.52
CA ALA A 119 -31.84 0.50 27.83
C ALA A 119 -33.11 1.03 28.51
#